data_AF-A0A521WHS4-F1
#
_entry.id   AF-A0A521WHS4-F1
#
_cell.length_a   1.000
_cell.length_b   1.000
_cell.length_c   1.000
_cell.angle_alpha   90.00
_cell.angle_beta   90.00
_cell.angle_gamma   90.00
#
_symmetry.space_group_name_H-M   'P 1'
#
loop_
_entity.id
_entity.type
_entity.pdbx_description
1 polymer ?
#
loop_
_entity_poly.entity_id
_entity_poly.type
_entity_poly.pdbx_seq_one_letter_code
_entity_poly.pdbx_strand_id
1 'polypeptide(L)'
;MQIHLRWLWVLALAGALCQPVGAATLSYGLDQANSGLPDGAVSVTVTIADSGDNNIVFTIATSPGAFTEGINFGVQSFGFNLAAGATPLSAANFLLPAGWTVASSKKQNGFGRFDWVVSGSGASRLDPLVFTIQGVSGDTLASYFALSDAPASEGQVAFAAHVAGFVPPAGSGATSAYYGGSTPVPLPAAAVLMLSGLIGFGSLIRRRPR
;
A
#
# COMPACT_ATOMS: atom_id res chain seq x y z
N MET A 1 67.53 30.62 -19.99
CA MET A 1 67.19 29.48 -20.86
C MET A 1 65.82 28.98 -20.37
N GLN A 2 64.71 29.49 -20.93
CA GLN A 2 63.86 28.77 -21.91
C GLN A 2 63.40 27.41 -21.32
N ILE A 3 62.13 27.15 -20.97
CA ILE A 3 60.88 27.22 -21.76
C ILE A 3 59.66 26.93 -20.86
N HIS A 4 58.52 27.55 -21.22
CA HIS A 4 57.07 27.22 -21.14
C HIS A 4 56.63 25.82 -20.58
N LEU A 5 55.39 25.48 -20.20
CA LEU A 5 54.03 25.93 -20.48
C LEU A 5 53.08 25.00 -19.67
N ARG A 6 51.99 25.54 -19.07
CA ARG A 6 50.58 25.03 -18.95
C ARG A 6 50.37 23.54 -18.53
N TRP A 7 49.34 23.12 -17.82
CA TRP A 7 47.94 23.05 -18.23
C TRP A 7 47.10 22.62 -17.00
N LEU A 8 46.00 23.33 -16.75
CA LEU A 8 44.90 22.88 -15.89
C LEU A 8 44.25 21.63 -16.51
N TRP A 9 43.94 20.64 -15.68
CA TRP A 9 42.79 19.75 -15.91
C TRP A 9 42.09 19.51 -14.57
N VAL A 10 41.07 20.32 -14.28
CA VAL A 10 40.04 19.96 -13.31
C VAL A 10 39.08 19.02 -14.03
N LEU A 11 39.21 17.72 -13.79
CA LEU A 11 38.19 16.75 -14.18
C LEU A 11 37.04 16.83 -13.17
N ALA A 12 36.02 17.63 -13.48
CA ALA A 12 34.73 17.54 -12.80
C ALA A 12 34.07 16.24 -13.25
N LEU A 13 34.20 15.17 -12.45
CA LEU A 13 33.44 13.95 -12.63
C LEU A 13 32.00 14.22 -12.17
N ALA A 14 31.19 14.75 -13.08
CA ALA A 14 29.74 14.76 -12.93
C ALA A 14 29.24 13.32 -13.02
N GLY A 15 29.33 12.59 -11.90
CA GLY A 15 28.63 11.34 -11.70
C GLY A 15 27.14 11.68 -11.65
N ALA A 16 26.48 11.60 -12.80
CA ALA A 16 25.03 11.51 -12.83
C ALA A 16 24.66 10.26 -12.05
N LEU A 17 24.31 10.44 -10.78
CA LEU A 17 23.58 9.47 -9.98
C LEU A 17 22.26 9.28 -10.71
N CYS A 18 22.22 8.34 -11.65
CA CYS A 18 20.97 7.76 -12.11
C CYS A 18 20.43 7.01 -10.89
N GLN A 19 19.68 7.73 -10.06
CA GLN A 19 18.92 7.13 -8.97
C GLN A 19 18.00 6.13 -9.65
N PRO A 20 18.03 4.84 -9.30
CA PRO A 20 16.97 3.95 -9.74
C PRO A 20 15.66 4.55 -9.20
N VAL A 21 14.77 4.99 -10.09
CA VAL A 21 13.37 5.23 -9.75
C VAL A 21 12.78 3.85 -9.48
N GLY A 22 13.08 3.32 -8.31
CA GLY A 22 12.40 2.15 -7.77
C GLY A 22 11.07 2.64 -7.23
N ALA A 23 9.97 2.15 -7.79
CA ALA A 23 8.64 2.26 -7.17
C ALA A 23 8.75 1.82 -5.70
N ALA A 24 8.60 2.76 -4.77
CA ALA A 24 8.60 2.43 -3.34
C ALA A 24 7.32 1.64 -3.04
N THR A 25 7.37 0.68 -2.11
CA THR A 25 6.19 -0.09 -1.71
C THR A 25 6.23 -0.42 -0.23
N LEU A 26 5.09 -0.27 0.45
CA LEU A 26 4.85 -0.67 1.84
C LEU A 26 3.65 -1.62 1.90
N SER A 27 3.73 -2.63 2.77
CA SER A 27 2.63 -3.57 2.99
C SER A 27 2.29 -3.71 4.47
N TYR A 28 0.99 -3.82 4.76
CA TYR A 28 0.45 -3.95 6.10
C TYR A 28 -0.62 -5.06 6.14
N GLY A 29 -0.66 -5.81 7.23
CA GLY A 29 -1.61 -6.86 7.50
C GLY A 29 -2.76 -6.36 8.38
N LEU A 30 -3.95 -6.82 8.06
CA LEU A 30 -5.17 -6.68 8.82
C LEU A 30 -5.43 -8.02 9.53
N ASP A 31 -5.21 -8.04 10.83
CA ASP A 31 -5.15 -9.25 11.67
C ASP A 31 -6.19 -9.27 12.80
N GLN A 32 -7.12 -8.32 12.81
CA GLN A 32 -8.21 -8.21 13.79
C GLN A 32 -9.56 -8.22 13.07
N ALA A 33 -10.56 -8.91 13.62
CA ALA A 33 -11.90 -9.03 13.06
C ALA A 33 -12.98 -8.58 14.05
N ASN A 34 -13.97 -7.80 13.59
CA ASN A 34 -14.96 -7.16 14.46
C ASN A 34 -16.15 -8.02 14.94
N SER A 35 -16.16 -9.32 14.64
CA SER A 35 -17.36 -10.18 14.77
C SER A 35 -17.12 -11.46 15.57
N GLY A 36 -16.09 -11.48 16.42
CA GLY A 36 -15.69 -12.69 17.16
C GLY A 36 -15.15 -13.79 16.25
N LEU A 37 -14.75 -13.43 15.02
CA LEU A 37 -13.94 -14.29 14.17
C LEU A 37 -12.50 -14.33 14.72
N PRO A 38 -11.71 -15.36 14.38
CA PRO A 38 -10.36 -15.48 14.89
C PRO A 38 -9.47 -14.28 14.54
N ASP A 39 -8.80 -13.73 15.55
CA ASP A 39 -7.78 -12.70 15.42
C ASP A 39 -6.36 -13.30 15.38
N GLY A 40 -5.38 -12.47 15.05
CA GLY A 40 -3.95 -12.76 15.18
C GLY A 40 -3.29 -13.35 13.94
N ALA A 41 -4.07 -13.75 12.94
CA ALA A 41 -3.57 -14.11 11.62
C ALA A 41 -3.95 -13.02 10.59
N VAL A 42 -3.00 -12.65 9.73
CA VAL A 42 -3.24 -11.68 8.66
C VAL A 42 -4.26 -12.25 7.69
N SER A 43 -5.46 -11.65 7.68
CA SER A 43 -6.56 -12.07 6.83
C SER A 43 -6.58 -11.26 5.53
N VAL A 44 -6.18 -9.99 5.59
CA VAL A 44 -6.15 -9.09 4.43
C VAL A 44 -4.84 -8.31 4.45
N THR A 45 -4.24 -8.11 3.28
CA THR A 45 -3.03 -7.32 3.10
C THR A 45 -3.34 -6.04 2.34
N VAL A 46 -2.88 -4.91 2.86
CA VAL A 46 -2.88 -3.60 2.22
C VAL A 46 -1.49 -3.35 1.68
N THR A 47 -1.37 -3.05 0.40
CA THR A 47 -0.12 -2.63 -0.23
C THR A 47 -0.29 -1.23 -0.80
N ILE A 48 0.64 -0.34 -0.45
CA ILE A 48 0.70 1.04 -0.92
C ILE A 48 1.98 1.17 -1.73
N ALA A 49 1.86 1.51 -3.01
CA ALA A 49 2.98 1.61 -3.92
C ALA A 49 3.01 2.98 -4.60
N ASP A 50 4.21 3.52 -4.76
CA ASP A 50 4.45 4.71 -5.58
C ASP A 50 4.66 4.25 -7.01
N SER A 51 3.73 4.60 -7.90
CA SER A 51 3.80 4.21 -9.31
C SER A 51 4.53 5.24 -10.19
N GLY A 52 5.06 6.31 -9.60
CA GLY A 52 5.56 7.48 -10.31
C GLY A 52 4.45 8.47 -10.65
N ASP A 53 4.80 9.58 -11.29
CA ASP A 53 3.87 10.62 -11.75
C ASP A 53 2.88 11.14 -10.68
N ASN A 54 3.32 11.18 -9.41
CA ASN A 54 2.50 11.58 -8.26
C ASN A 54 1.25 10.70 -8.08
N ASN A 55 1.40 9.40 -8.36
CA ASN A 55 0.33 8.43 -8.23
C ASN A 55 0.68 7.36 -7.20
N ILE A 56 -0.17 7.26 -6.18
CA ILE A 56 -0.11 6.21 -5.17
C ILE A 56 -1.17 5.16 -5.44
N VAL A 57 -0.73 3.92 -5.62
CA VAL A 57 -1.60 2.77 -5.89
C VAL A 57 -1.83 1.99 -4.59
N PHE A 58 -3.11 1.78 -4.28
CA PHE A 58 -3.55 0.90 -3.21
C PHE A 58 -3.96 -0.44 -3.79
N THR A 59 -3.48 -1.53 -3.19
CA THR A 59 -3.93 -2.90 -3.45
C THR A 59 -4.33 -3.55 -2.14
N ILE A 60 -5.60 -3.92 -2.02
CA ILE A 60 -6.17 -4.59 -0.86
C ILE A 60 -6.57 -5.98 -1.31
N ALA A 61 -5.85 -6.98 -0.82
CA ALA A 61 -6.01 -8.38 -1.22
C ALA A 61 -6.29 -9.24 0.00
N THR A 62 -7.15 -10.24 -0.13
CA THR A 62 -7.27 -11.26 0.90
C THR A 62 -6.02 -12.14 0.91
N SER A 63 -5.66 -12.61 2.09
CA SER A 63 -4.46 -13.43 2.26
C SER A 63 -4.75 -14.86 1.80
N PRO A 64 -3.81 -15.53 1.10
CA PRO A 64 -4.02 -16.89 0.63
C PRO A 64 -4.43 -17.84 1.75
N GLY A 65 -5.57 -18.52 1.58
CA GLY A 65 -6.09 -19.48 2.56
C GLY A 65 -6.79 -18.86 3.78
N ALA A 66 -6.87 -17.53 3.90
CA ALA A 66 -7.62 -16.89 4.97
C ALA A 66 -9.13 -17.07 4.84
N PHE A 67 -9.62 -17.29 3.61
CA PHE A 67 -11.04 -17.43 3.30
C PHE A 67 -11.31 -18.64 2.41
N THR A 68 -12.48 -19.23 2.58
CA THR A 68 -13.09 -20.06 1.54
C THR A 68 -14.06 -19.19 0.76
N GLU A 69 -13.79 -19.00 -0.52
CA GLU A 69 -14.60 -18.14 -1.39
C GLU A 69 -16.02 -18.70 -1.55
N GLY A 70 -17.02 -17.82 -1.40
CA GLY A 70 -18.42 -18.12 -1.64
C GLY A 70 -18.95 -17.32 -2.83
N ILE A 71 -20.22 -16.90 -2.76
CA ILE A 71 -20.87 -16.14 -3.84
C ILE A 71 -20.49 -14.67 -3.74
N ASN A 72 -19.99 -14.11 -4.84
CA ASN A 72 -19.55 -12.71 -4.95
C ASN A 72 -18.59 -12.35 -3.80
N PHE A 73 -17.54 -13.16 -3.65
CA PHE A 73 -16.51 -12.98 -2.64
C PHE A 73 -15.62 -11.76 -2.94
N GLY A 74 -15.20 -11.05 -1.91
CA GLY A 74 -14.11 -10.08 -1.97
C GLY A 74 -14.28 -8.89 -1.05
N VAL A 75 -13.41 -7.91 -1.23
CA VAL A 75 -13.43 -6.62 -0.54
C VAL A 75 -14.62 -5.81 -1.03
N GLN A 76 -15.39 -5.27 -0.10
CA GLN A 76 -16.55 -4.42 -0.36
C GLN A 76 -16.35 -2.98 0.09
N SER A 77 -15.46 -2.75 1.07
CA SER A 77 -15.10 -1.42 1.53
C SER A 77 -13.68 -1.40 2.10
N PHE A 78 -13.02 -0.26 2.02
CA PHE A 78 -11.71 -0.03 2.60
C PHE A 78 -11.61 1.39 3.15
N GLY A 79 -11.05 1.54 4.35
CA GLY A 79 -10.82 2.81 5.04
C GLY A 79 -9.35 3.03 5.39
N PHE A 80 -8.89 4.26 5.24
CA PHE A 80 -7.55 4.72 5.59
C PHE A 80 -7.56 6.21 5.98
N ASN A 81 -6.51 6.64 6.66
CA ASN A 81 -6.34 8.03 7.12
C ASN A 81 -5.10 8.68 6.53
N LEU A 82 -5.14 10.01 6.52
CA LEU A 82 -3.99 10.83 6.21
C LEU A 82 -3.16 11.09 7.46
N ALA A 83 -1.84 11.01 7.32
CA ALA A 83 -0.92 11.41 8.38
C ALA A 83 -1.06 12.90 8.69
N ALA A 84 -0.74 13.28 9.93
CA ALA A 84 -0.75 14.68 10.33
C ALA A 84 0.18 15.51 9.43
N GLY A 85 -0.35 16.58 8.84
CA GLY A 85 0.38 17.45 7.92
C GLY A 85 0.48 16.93 6.48
N ALA A 86 -0.14 15.79 6.16
CA ALA A 86 -0.26 15.33 4.78
C ALA A 86 -1.12 16.29 3.94
N THR A 87 -0.82 16.35 2.63
CA THR A 87 -1.60 17.13 1.68
C THR A 87 -3.06 16.63 1.67
N PRO A 88 -4.06 17.52 1.86
CA PRO A 88 -5.45 17.12 1.85
C PRO A 88 -5.86 16.51 0.50
N LEU A 89 -6.69 15.48 0.55
CA LEU A 89 -7.30 14.89 -0.64
C LEU A 89 -8.68 15.48 -0.93
N SER A 90 -9.14 15.26 -2.15
CA SER A 90 -10.53 15.43 -2.58
C SER A 90 -11.01 14.17 -3.31
N ALA A 91 -12.33 14.03 -3.49
CA ALA A 91 -12.89 12.90 -4.23
C ALA A 91 -12.36 12.79 -5.68
N ALA A 92 -11.93 13.90 -6.29
CA ALA A 92 -11.36 13.93 -7.65
C ALA A 92 -9.97 13.29 -7.74
N ASN A 93 -9.28 13.13 -6.61
CA ASN A 93 -7.98 12.45 -6.58
C ASN A 93 -8.10 10.93 -6.69
N PHE A 94 -9.31 10.36 -6.59
CA PHE A 94 -9.51 8.91 -6.58
C PHE A 94 -9.87 8.40 -7.98
N LEU A 95 -9.03 7.51 -8.53
CA LEU A 95 -9.36 6.64 -9.65
C LEU A 95 -9.84 5.30 -9.11
N LEU A 96 -11.16 5.09 -9.11
CA LEU A 96 -11.80 3.90 -8.55
C LEU A 96 -12.26 2.94 -9.64
N PRO A 97 -12.35 1.63 -9.33
CA PRO A 97 -13.03 0.67 -10.19
C PRO A 97 -14.49 1.05 -10.47
N ALA A 98 -15.04 0.53 -11.57
CA ALA A 98 -16.45 0.75 -11.91
C ALA A 98 -17.38 0.28 -10.79
N GLY A 99 -18.36 1.10 -10.43
CA GLY A 99 -19.32 0.79 -9.36
C GLY A 99 -18.78 0.98 -7.94
N TRP A 100 -17.62 1.61 -7.77
CA TRP A 100 -17.08 2.05 -6.49
C TRP A 100 -17.20 3.56 -6.32
N THR A 101 -17.32 3.98 -5.07
CA THR A 101 -17.40 5.39 -4.68
C THR A 101 -16.45 5.67 -3.52
N VAL A 102 -16.15 6.94 -3.31
CA VAL A 102 -15.36 7.42 -2.17
C VAL A 102 -16.19 8.40 -1.34
N ALA A 103 -16.09 8.29 -0.03
CA ALA A 103 -16.71 9.21 0.91
C ALA A 103 -15.74 9.53 2.05
N SER A 104 -15.82 10.75 2.55
CA SER A 104 -15.01 11.18 3.68
C SER A 104 -15.67 10.91 5.02
N SER A 105 -14.85 10.80 6.07
CA SER A 105 -15.27 10.78 7.47
C SER A 105 -16.27 9.65 7.79
N LYS A 106 -16.05 8.46 7.24
CA LYS A 106 -16.93 7.29 7.40
C LYS A 106 -16.36 6.29 8.40
N LYS A 107 -17.26 5.56 9.06
CA LYS A 107 -16.88 4.51 10.03
C LYS A 107 -16.65 3.18 9.32
N GLN A 108 -15.65 2.43 9.76
CA GLN A 108 -15.50 1.01 9.50
C GLN A 108 -15.87 0.28 10.79
N ASN A 109 -16.85 -0.61 10.74
CA ASN A 109 -17.53 -1.10 11.94
C ASN A 109 -16.55 -1.75 12.92
N GLY A 110 -16.48 -1.24 14.15
CA GLY A 110 -15.55 -1.70 15.19
C GLY A 110 -14.20 -0.99 15.22
N PHE A 111 -13.73 -0.49 14.07
CA PHE A 111 -12.38 0.05 13.91
C PHE A 111 -12.30 1.57 13.84
N GLY A 112 -13.36 2.28 14.22
CA GLY A 112 -13.33 3.74 14.27
C GLY A 112 -13.77 4.43 12.98
N ARG A 113 -13.44 5.72 12.90
CA ARG A 113 -13.72 6.58 11.75
C ARG A 113 -12.45 6.83 10.95
N PHE A 114 -12.63 6.84 9.63
CA PHE A 114 -11.58 7.06 8.67
C PHE A 114 -11.83 8.33 7.85
N ASP A 115 -10.76 9.04 7.50
CA ASP A 115 -10.76 10.22 6.64
C ASP A 115 -11.39 9.90 5.31
N TRP A 116 -11.02 8.74 4.75
CA TRP A 116 -11.51 8.26 3.47
C TRP A 116 -11.94 6.81 3.56
N VAL A 117 -13.11 6.54 2.97
CA VAL A 117 -13.60 5.20 2.74
C VAL A 117 -13.97 5.06 1.28
N VAL A 118 -13.38 4.07 0.63
CA VAL A 118 -13.82 3.59 -0.68
C VAL A 118 -14.78 2.41 -0.48
N SER A 119 -15.83 2.33 -1.28
CA SER A 119 -16.85 1.28 -1.14
C SER A 119 -17.54 0.95 -2.44
N GLY A 120 -17.80 -0.34 -2.64
CA GLY A 120 -18.66 -0.87 -3.68
C GLY A 120 -19.99 -1.39 -3.14
N SER A 121 -20.76 -2.01 -4.02
CA SER A 121 -21.96 -2.77 -3.67
C SER A 121 -21.61 -4.26 -3.48
N GLY A 122 -22.58 -5.07 -3.04
CA GLY A 122 -22.39 -6.52 -2.98
C GLY A 122 -22.10 -7.16 -4.34
N ALA A 123 -22.49 -6.52 -5.44
CA ALA A 123 -22.26 -7.00 -6.81
C ALA A 123 -20.93 -6.51 -7.42
N SER A 124 -20.27 -5.54 -6.79
CA SER A 124 -19.00 -4.97 -7.27
C SER A 124 -17.83 -5.25 -6.33
N ARG A 125 -17.93 -6.29 -5.49
CA ARG A 125 -16.82 -6.75 -4.65
C ARG A 125 -15.65 -7.21 -5.51
N LEU A 126 -14.44 -6.95 -5.03
CA LEU A 126 -13.20 -7.24 -5.74
C LEU A 126 -12.19 -7.90 -4.80
N ASP A 127 -11.45 -8.87 -5.31
CA ASP A 127 -10.26 -9.40 -4.64
C ASP A 127 -9.17 -9.70 -5.69
N PRO A 128 -8.13 -8.86 -5.81
CA PRO A 128 -7.88 -7.66 -5.01
C PRO A 128 -8.76 -6.46 -5.42
N LEU A 129 -9.05 -5.59 -4.45
CA LEU A 129 -9.45 -4.21 -4.72
C LEU A 129 -8.19 -3.39 -5.05
N VAL A 130 -8.17 -2.75 -6.22
CA VAL A 130 -7.08 -1.86 -6.64
C VAL A 130 -7.64 -0.49 -7.00
N PHE A 131 -7.05 0.58 -6.49
CA PHE A 131 -7.37 1.95 -6.87
C PHE A 131 -6.16 2.86 -6.76
N THR A 132 -6.24 4.03 -7.40
CA THR A 132 -5.13 5.00 -7.44
C THR A 132 -5.56 6.33 -6.84
N ILE A 133 -4.68 6.93 -6.06
CA ILE A 133 -4.73 8.34 -5.66
C ILE A 133 -3.77 9.11 -6.56
N GLN A 134 -4.28 10.12 -7.27
CA GLN A 134 -3.54 10.84 -8.30
C GLN A 134 -3.52 12.35 -8.08
N GLY A 135 -2.49 13.01 -8.62
CA GLY A 135 -2.42 14.46 -8.71
C GLY A 135 -2.23 15.15 -7.36
N VAL A 136 -1.65 14.45 -6.38
CA VAL A 136 -1.30 15.01 -5.08
C VAL A 136 0.18 15.37 -5.11
N SER A 137 0.52 16.63 -4.85
CA SER A 137 1.92 17.04 -4.87
C SER A 137 2.57 16.82 -3.51
N GLY A 138 3.69 16.10 -3.51
CA GLY A 138 4.54 15.93 -2.31
C GLY A 138 3.99 14.93 -1.30
N ASP A 139 2.98 14.14 -1.65
CA ASP A 139 2.62 12.97 -0.87
C ASP A 139 3.68 11.87 -1.00
N THR A 140 3.69 11.00 -0.01
CA THR A 140 4.57 9.83 0.06
C THR A 140 3.74 8.66 0.58
N LEU A 141 4.28 7.44 0.55
CA LEU A 141 3.59 6.28 1.14
C LEU A 141 3.22 6.49 2.61
N ALA A 142 4.06 7.21 3.37
CA ALA A 142 3.80 7.51 4.78
C ALA A 142 2.66 8.53 4.99
N SER A 143 2.31 9.31 3.96
CA SER A 143 1.19 10.26 4.02
C SER A 143 -0.17 9.57 4.24
N TYR A 144 -0.24 8.26 3.99
CA TYR A 144 -1.46 7.46 4.04
C TYR A 144 -1.50 6.48 5.21
N PHE A 145 -0.66 6.71 6.22
CA PHE A 145 -0.60 5.88 7.42
C PHE A 145 -0.91 6.72 8.66
N ALA A 146 -2.14 6.61 9.17
CA ALA A 146 -2.53 7.18 10.44
C ALA A 146 -3.64 6.34 11.08
N LEU A 147 -3.71 6.35 12.41
CA LEU A 147 -4.72 5.60 13.16
C LEU A 147 -6.12 6.20 12.95
N SER A 148 -7.13 5.34 12.97
CA SER A 148 -8.54 5.70 12.97
C SER A 148 -8.96 6.49 14.20
N ASP A 149 -10.02 7.29 14.07
CA ASP A 149 -10.58 8.07 15.18
C ASP A 149 -11.63 7.27 15.97
N ALA A 150 -11.85 7.68 17.22
CA ALA A 150 -12.91 7.13 18.08
C ALA A 150 -14.33 7.41 17.54
N PRO A 151 -15.35 6.59 17.93
CA PRO A 151 -15.25 5.39 18.75
C PRO A 151 -14.83 4.16 17.94
N ALA A 152 -13.89 3.37 18.49
CA ALA A 152 -13.38 2.13 17.90
C ALA A 152 -13.41 1.00 18.95
N SER A 153 -14.48 0.19 18.95
CA SER A 153 -14.67 -0.88 19.95
C SER A 153 -13.61 -1.98 19.88
N GLU A 154 -13.06 -2.22 18.70
CA GLU A 154 -11.97 -3.18 18.45
C GLU A 154 -10.58 -2.54 18.55
N GLY A 155 -10.52 -1.25 18.89
CA GLY A 155 -9.28 -0.47 18.91
C GLY A 155 -9.04 0.34 17.63
N GLN A 156 -8.16 1.33 17.74
CA GLN A 156 -7.79 2.20 16.63
C GLN A 156 -6.71 1.53 15.78
N VAL A 157 -6.90 1.53 14.46
CA VAL A 157 -6.03 0.86 13.48
C VAL A 157 -5.77 1.78 12.30
N ALA A 158 -4.68 1.56 11.58
CA ALA A 158 -4.32 2.39 10.43
C ALA A 158 -5.22 2.13 9.22
N PHE A 159 -5.66 0.88 9.07
CA PHE A 159 -6.46 0.43 7.96
C PHE A 159 -7.60 -0.46 8.45
N ALA A 160 -8.72 -0.43 7.72
CA ALA A 160 -9.78 -1.40 7.89
C ALA A 160 -10.47 -1.73 6.56
N ALA A 161 -10.82 -2.99 6.34
CA ALA A 161 -11.50 -3.47 5.15
C ALA A 161 -12.72 -4.31 5.50
N HIS A 162 -13.83 -4.12 4.80
CA HIS A 162 -14.97 -5.02 4.85
C HIS A 162 -14.82 -6.09 3.77
N VAL A 163 -14.71 -7.36 4.18
CA VAL A 163 -14.66 -8.52 3.26
C VAL A 163 -15.95 -9.30 3.41
N ALA A 164 -16.53 -9.72 2.30
CA ALA A 164 -17.83 -10.38 2.30
C ALA A 164 -17.94 -11.43 1.18
N GLY A 165 -18.96 -12.28 1.28
CA GLY A 165 -19.22 -13.34 0.32
C GLY A 165 -18.32 -14.57 0.51
N PHE A 166 -17.70 -14.74 1.68
CA PHE A 166 -17.00 -15.99 2.03
C PHE A 166 -17.97 -17.01 2.62
N VAL A 167 -17.61 -18.28 2.50
CA VAL A 167 -18.28 -19.36 3.22
C VAL A 167 -18.02 -19.19 4.72
N PRO A 168 -19.05 -19.22 5.58
CA PRO A 168 -18.86 -19.03 7.01
C PRO A 168 -17.87 -20.05 7.58
N PRO A 169 -16.89 -19.61 8.39
CA PRO A 169 -16.02 -20.51 9.13
C PRO A 169 -16.84 -21.44 10.02
N ALA A 170 -16.30 -22.64 10.31
CA ALA A 170 -16.98 -23.60 11.18
C ALA A 170 -17.35 -22.96 12.53
N GLY A 171 -18.63 -23.03 12.90
CA GLY A 171 -19.15 -22.44 14.14
C GLY A 171 -19.51 -20.95 14.05
N SER A 172 -19.31 -20.31 12.90
CA SER A 172 -19.78 -18.95 12.61
C SER A 172 -20.93 -18.96 11.60
N GLY A 173 -21.88 -18.04 11.76
CA GLY A 173 -22.90 -17.73 10.74
C GLY A 173 -22.53 -16.54 9.85
N ALA A 174 -21.37 -15.92 10.06
CA ALA A 174 -20.97 -14.71 9.35
C ALA A 174 -20.47 -15.04 7.94
N THR A 175 -21.04 -14.37 6.93
CA THR A 175 -20.57 -14.39 5.53
C THR A 175 -19.82 -13.10 5.15
N SER A 176 -19.65 -12.21 6.12
CA SER A 176 -18.97 -10.93 5.98
C SER A 176 -18.47 -10.43 7.32
N ALA A 177 -17.34 -9.75 7.34
CA ALA A 177 -16.77 -9.12 8.53
C ALA A 177 -15.88 -7.94 8.14
N TYR A 178 -15.63 -7.06 9.11
CA TYR A 178 -14.60 -6.04 8.97
C TYR A 178 -13.31 -6.58 9.56
N TYR A 179 -12.21 -6.31 8.87
CA TYR A 179 -10.86 -6.65 9.27
C TYR A 179 -10.07 -5.36 9.44
N GLY A 180 -9.44 -5.16 10.59
CA GLY A 180 -8.63 -4.01 10.95
C GLY A 180 -7.19 -4.41 11.24
N GLY A 181 -6.27 -3.45 11.14
CA GLY A 181 -4.87 -3.69 11.50
C GLY A 181 -3.91 -2.62 10.99
N SER A 182 -2.67 -2.75 11.46
CA SER A 182 -1.56 -1.82 11.20
C SER A 182 -0.23 -2.58 11.06
N THR A 183 -0.27 -3.91 10.96
CA THR A 183 0.88 -4.78 11.22
C THR A 183 1.80 -4.80 9.99
N PRO A 184 3.04 -4.28 10.05
CA PRO A 184 3.90 -4.26 8.86
C PRO A 184 4.17 -5.68 8.35
N VAL A 185 4.01 -5.91 7.05
CA VAL A 185 4.32 -7.17 6.39
C VAL A 185 5.70 -7.05 5.75
N PRO A 186 6.72 -7.80 6.21
CA PRO A 186 8.06 -7.73 5.63
C PRO A 186 8.05 -8.18 4.17
N LEU A 187 8.70 -7.40 3.30
CA LEU A 187 8.96 -7.85 1.93
C LEU A 187 9.80 -9.14 1.98
N PRO A 188 9.49 -10.16 1.17
CA PRO A 188 10.30 -11.38 1.13
C PRO A 188 11.77 -11.05 0.82
N ALA A 189 12.70 -11.65 1.57
CA ALA A 189 14.14 -11.39 1.44
C ALA A 189 14.66 -11.56 -0.01
N ALA A 190 14.00 -12.41 -0.82
CA ALA A 190 14.32 -12.60 -2.22
C ALA A 190 14.17 -11.31 -3.07
N ALA A 191 13.20 -10.43 -2.77
CA ALA A 191 13.05 -9.15 -3.45
C ALA A 191 14.22 -8.21 -3.14
N VAL A 192 14.67 -8.18 -1.88
CA VAL A 192 15.84 -7.42 -1.44
C VAL A 192 17.14 -7.99 -2.04
N LEU A 193 17.24 -9.32 -2.16
CA LEU A 193 18.38 -9.99 -2.79
C LEU A 193 18.43 -9.79 -4.31
N MET A 194 17.29 -9.74 -5.00
CA MET A 194 17.24 -9.47 -6.44
C MET A 194 17.69 -8.03 -6.74
N LEU A 195 17.30 -7.07 -5.91
CA LEU A 195 17.76 -5.67 -6.02
C LEU A 195 19.27 -5.55 -5.75
N SER A 196 19.81 -6.27 -4.76
CA SER A 196 21.26 -6.24 -4.48
C SER A 196 22.11 -7.02 -5.49
N GLY A 197 21.56 -8.06 -6.12
CA GLY A 197 22.24 -8.84 -7.16
C GLY A 197 22.58 -8.02 -8.42
N LEU A 198 21.69 -7.13 -8.87
CA LEU A 198 21.92 -6.29 -10.06
C LEU A 198 23.07 -5.28 -9.88
N ILE A 199 23.27 -4.77 -8.66
CA ILE A 199 24.40 -3.88 -8.33
C ILE A 199 25.72 -4.67 -8.34
N GLY A 200 25.70 -5.95 -7.95
CA GLY A 200 26.85 -6.84 -7.99
C GLY A 200 27.38 -7.12 -9.40
N PHE A 201 26.52 -7.24 -10.40
CA PHE A 201 26.95 -7.58 -11.77
C PHE A 201 27.44 -6.38 -12.60
N GLY A 202 27.01 -5.16 -12.31
CA GLY A 202 27.48 -3.96 -13.01
C GLY A 202 28.95 -3.59 -12.74
N SER A 203 29.52 -4.08 -11.64
CA SER A 203 30.90 -3.77 -11.23
C SER A 203 31.98 -4.65 -11.87
N LEU A 204 31.60 -5.68 -12.65
CA LEU A 204 32.53 -6.58 -13.33
C LEU A 204 32.85 -6.19 -14.79
N ILE A 205 32.16 -5.20 -15.37
CA ILE A 205 32.40 -4.75 -16.77
C ILE A 205 33.36 -3.55 -16.80
N ARG A 206 34.51 -3.65 -16.13
CA ARG A 206 35.62 -2.73 -16.40
C ARG A 206 36.97 -3.40 -16.21
N ARG A 207 37.53 -3.93 -17.31
CA ARG A 207 38.92 -3.72 -17.77
C ARG A 207 39.28 -4.65 -18.93
N ARG A 208 39.56 -4.06 -20.09
CA ARG A 208 40.88 -4.20 -20.76
C ARG A 208 41.00 -3.22 -21.93
N PRO A 209 41.90 -2.22 -21.85
CA PRO A 209 42.46 -1.60 -23.04
C PRO A 209 43.59 -2.50 -23.60
N ARG A 210 43.60 -2.69 -24.92
CA ARG A 210 44.80 -2.93 -25.73
C ARG A 210 44.87 -1.82 -26.76
#